data_AF-A0A074YST6-F1
#
_entry.id   AF-A0A074YST6-F1
#
_cell.length_a   1.000
_cell.length_b   1.000
_cell.length_c   1.000
_cell.angle_alpha   90.00
_cell.angle_beta   90.00
_cell.angle_gamma   90.00
#
_symmetry.space_group_name_H-M   'P 1'
#
loop_
_entity.id
_entity.type
_entity.pdbx_description
1 polymer ?
#
loop_
_entity_poly.entity_id
_entity_poly.type
_entity_poly.pdbx_seq_one_letter_code
_entity_poly.pdbx_strand_id
1 'polypeptide(L)'
;MLPTLDPPSIKQALNSLFYFSSPQGRIFQVEYAQEAVKQGSVVVGIVSKTHAVLAAVKRNAEELSSYQKKIIPIDSHYGLALAGLASDARVLSNFMKSQSLSSRLTYGRPILLSEITSRVADRAQTNTQQYGRRPYGVGLLVAGVDAKGPHLFEFQPSGITQEMVACGIGARSQMARTYLERNIDEFEGSSREELIKHALRALNESLPQDKELTVDNTSLGVSGLEENFTLYEGQQVAQWLDTTFENKGDDDEAAAPAAAADAPAQQEGAGESMEVDS
;
A
#
# COMPACT_ATOMS: atom_id res chain seq x y z
N MET A 1 -43.09 6.44 -27.54
CA MET A 1 -41.96 7.40 -27.45
C MET A 1 -40.82 6.70 -26.74
N LEU A 2 -39.82 6.24 -27.49
CA LEU A 2 -38.56 5.79 -26.91
C LEU A 2 -37.77 7.05 -26.50
N PRO A 3 -37.23 7.12 -25.27
CA PRO A 3 -36.42 8.28 -24.86
C PRO A 3 -35.15 8.33 -25.71
N THR A 4 -34.94 9.44 -26.39
CA THR A 4 -33.70 9.76 -27.08
C THR A 4 -32.61 9.96 -26.04
N LEU A 5 -31.69 8.99 -25.92
CA LEU A 5 -30.45 9.16 -25.17
C LEU A 5 -29.65 10.27 -25.83
N ASP A 6 -29.44 11.38 -25.11
CA ASP A 6 -28.53 12.43 -25.55
C ASP A 6 -27.14 11.83 -25.85
N PRO A 7 -26.52 12.17 -27.00
CA PRO A 7 -25.19 11.67 -27.31
C PRO A 7 -24.21 12.12 -26.23
N PRO A 8 -23.30 11.25 -25.77
CA PRO A 8 -22.31 11.62 -24.77
C PRO A 8 -21.53 12.84 -25.25
N SER A 9 -21.30 13.79 -24.34
CA SER A 9 -20.51 14.99 -24.66
C SER A 9 -19.17 14.59 -25.29
N ILE A 10 -18.62 15.41 -26.19
CA ILE A 10 -17.31 15.14 -26.81
C ILE A 10 -16.23 14.81 -25.76
N LYS A 11 -16.32 15.40 -24.56
CA LYS A 11 -15.47 15.07 -23.40
C LYS A 11 -15.65 13.64 -22.91
N GLN A 12 -16.89 13.14 -22.79
CA GLN A 12 -17.17 11.74 -22.44
C GLN A 12 -16.72 10.77 -23.55
N ALA A 13 -16.88 11.13 -24.82
CA ALA A 13 -16.44 10.31 -25.94
C ALA A 13 -14.89 10.22 -25.98
N LEU A 14 -14.18 11.33 -25.81
CA LEU A 14 -12.71 11.37 -25.75
C LEU A 14 -12.14 10.63 -24.54
N ASN A 15 -12.79 10.75 -23.37
CA ASN A 15 -12.36 10.03 -22.16
C ASN A 15 -12.51 8.51 -22.28
N SER A 16 -13.32 8.00 -23.21
CA SER A 16 -13.44 6.56 -23.47
C SER A 16 -12.33 6.01 -24.37
N LEU A 17 -11.61 6.88 -25.10
CA LEU A 17 -10.55 6.47 -26.01
C LEU A 17 -9.18 6.58 -25.34
N PHE A 18 -8.59 5.41 -25.10
CA PHE A 18 -7.35 5.23 -24.34
C PHE A 18 -6.12 5.99 -24.87
N TYR A 19 -6.08 6.36 -26.17
CA TYR A 19 -4.94 7.01 -26.82
C TYR A 19 -5.03 8.54 -26.89
N PHE A 20 -6.13 9.15 -26.44
CA PHE A 20 -6.27 10.60 -26.50
C PHE A 20 -5.66 11.24 -25.26
N SER A 21 -4.42 11.72 -25.39
CA SER A 21 -3.84 12.61 -24.38
C SER A 21 -4.73 13.84 -24.25
N SER A 22 -5.00 14.25 -23.01
CA SER A 22 -5.64 15.54 -22.78
C SER A 22 -4.79 16.66 -23.39
N PRO A 23 -5.38 17.84 -23.70
CA PRO A 23 -4.61 19.02 -24.10
C PRO A 23 -3.52 19.42 -23.09
N GLN A 24 -3.56 18.87 -21.88
CA GLN A 24 -2.61 19.08 -20.78
C GLN A 24 -1.53 17.99 -20.70
N GLY A 25 -1.48 17.04 -21.64
CA GLY A 25 -0.48 15.95 -21.65
C GLY A 25 -0.80 14.79 -20.70
N ARG A 26 -2.06 14.62 -20.26
CA ARG A 26 -2.46 13.61 -19.27
C ARG A 26 -3.20 12.45 -19.92
N ILE A 27 -2.97 11.24 -19.41
CA ILE A 27 -3.68 10.02 -19.84
C ILE A 27 -4.72 9.66 -18.77
N PHE A 28 -5.95 10.15 -18.95
CA PHE A 28 -7.02 10.00 -17.95
C PHE A 28 -7.36 8.55 -17.61
N GLN A 29 -7.24 7.62 -18.57
CA GLN A 29 -7.48 6.20 -18.31
C GLN A 29 -6.51 5.59 -17.28
N VAL A 30 -5.26 6.06 -17.26
CA VAL A 30 -4.26 5.63 -16.26
C VAL A 30 -4.60 6.23 -14.89
N GLU A 31 -5.02 7.50 -14.85
CA GLU A 31 -5.42 8.16 -13.61
C GLU A 31 -6.67 7.53 -13.00
N TYR A 32 -7.66 7.16 -13.82
CA TYR A 32 -8.84 6.42 -13.36
C TYR A 32 -8.47 5.04 -12.79
N ALA A 33 -7.50 4.36 -13.42
CA ALA A 33 -6.99 3.10 -12.89
C ALA A 33 -6.27 3.30 -11.54
N GLN A 34 -5.52 4.39 -11.37
CA GLN A 34 -4.90 4.74 -10.08
C GLN A 34 -5.95 5.06 -9.00
N GLU A 35 -7.03 5.77 -9.35
CA GLU A 35 -8.14 6.01 -8.42
C GLU A 35 -8.83 4.70 -8.00
N ALA A 36 -8.95 3.72 -8.91
CA ALA A 36 -9.49 2.40 -8.56
C ALA A 36 -8.64 1.66 -7.50
N VAL A 37 -7.32 1.88 -7.49
CA VAL A 37 -6.43 1.32 -6.44
C VAL A 37 -6.76 1.93 -5.08
N LYS A 38 -7.01 3.24 -5.02
CA LYS A 38 -7.37 3.95 -3.78
C LYS A 38 -8.70 3.48 -3.19
N GLN A 39 -9.59 2.88 -4.00
CA GLN A 39 -10.83 2.27 -3.52
C GLN A 39 -10.63 0.86 -2.94
N GLY A 40 -9.47 0.23 -3.18
CA GLY A 40 -9.13 -1.06 -2.62
C GLY A 40 -8.93 -1.01 -1.11
N SER A 41 -9.10 -2.13 -0.42
CA SER A 41 -8.68 -2.24 0.98
C SER A 41 -7.20 -1.90 1.15
N VAL A 42 -6.88 -1.32 2.30
CA VAL A 42 -5.51 -0.97 2.66
C VAL A 42 -4.64 -2.22 2.82
N VAL A 43 -3.42 -2.13 2.29
CA VAL A 43 -2.35 -3.08 2.48
C VAL A 43 -1.05 -2.32 2.75
N VAL A 44 -0.19 -2.90 3.57
CA VAL A 44 1.07 -2.34 4.02
C VAL A 44 2.18 -3.36 3.79
N GLY A 45 3.35 -2.91 3.36
CA GLY A 45 4.56 -3.69 3.25
C GLY A 45 5.70 -3.00 3.98
N ILE A 46 6.53 -3.77 4.68
CA ILE A 46 7.72 -3.29 5.38
C ILE A 46 8.85 -4.30 5.18
N VAL A 47 10.07 -3.81 5.02
CA VAL A 47 11.28 -4.61 4.86
C VAL A 47 12.30 -4.23 5.92
N SER A 48 12.92 -5.24 6.52
CA SER A 48 14.12 -5.12 7.33
C SER A 48 15.34 -5.71 6.61
N LYS A 49 16.51 -5.72 7.26
CA LYS A 49 17.70 -6.41 6.74
C LYS A 49 17.50 -7.91 6.51
N THR A 50 16.56 -8.53 7.22
CA THR A 50 16.43 -9.99 7.30
C THR A 50 15.07 -10.50 6.81
N HIS A 51 14.02 -9.70 6.92
CA HIS A 51 12.65 -10.11 6.64
C HIS A 51 11.89 -9.09 5.79
N ALA A 52 10.90 -9.58 5.05
CA ALA A 52 9.92 -8.78 4.35
C ALA A 52 8.52 -9.19 4.82
N VAL A 53 7.70 -8.21 5.21
CA VAL A 53 6.36 -8.42 5.76
C VAL A 53 5.33 -7.67 4.93
N LEU A 54 4.22 -8.34 4.64
CA LEU A 54 3.00 -7.77 4.06
C LEU A 54 1.86 -7.92 5.06
N ALA A 55 1.13 -6.86 5.31
CA ALA A 55 -0.09 -6.86 6.11
C ALA A 55 -1.25 -6.31 5.29
N ALA A 56 -2.41 -6.96 5.35
CA ALA A 56 -3.57 -6.58 4.56
C ALA A 56 -4.86 -6.67 5.36
N VAL A 57 -5.75 -5.68 5.16
CA VAL A 57 -7.13 -5.76 5.65
C VAL A 57 -8.02 -6.37 4.58
N LYS A 58 -8.63 -7.51 4.92
CA LYS A 58 -9.71 -8.13 4.16
C LYS A 58 -11.02 -7.41 4.49
N ARG A 59 -11.75 -7.05 3.44
CA ARG A 59 -13.09 -6.46 3.58
C ARG A 59 -14.12 -7.55 3.38
N ASN A 60 -15.10 -7.62 4.27
CA ASN A 60 -16.30 -8.42 4.05
C ASN A 60 -17.37 -7.57 3.37
N ALA A 61 -18.10 -8.16 2.43
CA ALA A 61 -19.25 -7.51 1.79
C ALA A 61 -20.50 -7.68 2.65
N GLU A 62 -20.69 -8.86 3.24
CA GLU A 62 -21.86 -9.26 4.03
C GLU A 62 -21.42 -10.24 5.11
N GLU A 63 -22.13 -10.29 6.24
CA GLU A 63 -21.75 -11.10 7.41
C GLU A 63 -21.51 -12.59 7.10
N LEU A 64 -22.24 -13.16 6.13
CA LEU A 64 -22.12 -14.56 5.69
C LEU A 64 -21.15 -14.76 4.51
N SER A 65 -20.56 -13.70 3.98
CA SER A 65 -19.68 -13.79 2.82
C SER A 65 -18.24 -14.10 3.23
N SER A 66 -17.56 -14.89 2.39
CA SER A 66 -16.15 -15.22 2.61
C SER A 66 -15.28 -14.00 2.35
N TYR A 67 -14.30 -13.77 3.22
CA TYR A 67 -13.30 -12.73 3.00
C TYR A 67 -12.51 -12.96 1.71
N GLN A 68 -12.38 -11.92 0.91
CA GLN A 68 -11.56 -11.96 -0.29
C GLN A 68 -10.07 -11.96 0.09
N LYS A 69 -9.33 -12.97 -0.36
CA LYS A 69 -7.88 -13.07 -0.16
C LYS A 69 -7.16 -11.87 -0.81
N LYS A 70 -6.36 -11.18 -0.02
CA LYS A 70 -5.59 -9.99 -0.44
C LYS A 70 -4.12 -10.26 -0.66
N ILE A 71 -3.58 -11.25 0.05
CA ILE A 71 -2.20 -11.70 -0.09
C ILE A 71 -2.22 -13.01 -0.88
N ILE A 72 -1.39 -13.09 -1.92
CA ILE A 72 -1.27 -14.26 -2.79
C ILE A 72 0.20 -14.70 -2.78
N PRO A 73 0.51 -15.91 -2.28
CA PRO A 73 1.83 -16.48 -2.45
C PRO A 73 2.05 -16.78 -3.94
N ILE A 74 3.16 -16.29 -4.47
CA ILE A 74 3.53 -16.48 -5.88
C ILE A 74 4.57 -17.58 -5.98
N ASP A 75 5.57 -17.52 -5.10
CA ASP A 75 6.66 -18.45 -5.07
C ASP A 75 7.10 -18.77 -3.64
N SER A 76 8.06 -19.68 -3.47
CA SER A 76 8.60 -20.05 -2.16
C SER A 76 9.24 -18.86 -1.44
N HIS A 77 9.78 -17.88 -2.15
CA HIS A 77 10.56 -16.79 -1.57
C HIS A 77 9.86 -15.43 -1.59
N TYR A 78 8.66 -15.32 -2.18
CA TYR A 78 7.91 -14.07 -2.20
C TYR A 78 6.41 -14.23 -2.47
N GLY A 79 5.66 -13.21 -2.07
CA GLY A 79 4.25 -13.06 -2.35
C GLY A 79 3.91 -11.64 -2.80
N LEU A 80 2.62 -11.43 -3.08
CA LEU A 80 2.08 -10.11 -3.35
C LEU A 80 0.85 -9.81 -2.53
N ALA A 81 0.67 -8.56 -2.13
CA ALA A 81 -0.58 -8.00 -1.65
C ALA A 81 -1.20 -7.11 -2.72
N LEU A 82 -2.54 -7.10 -2.82
CA LEU A 82 -3.26 -6.38 -3.87
C LEU A 82 -4.25 -5.33 -3.34
N ALA A 83 -4.28 -4.17 -3.97
CA ALA A 83 -5.30 -3.13 -3.78
C ALA A 83 -5.93 -2.76 -5.13
N GLY A 84 -7.27 -2.68 -5.20
CA GLY A 84 -8.02 -2.45 -6.44
C GLY A 84 -8.70 -3.71 -6.97
N LEU A 85 -8.76 -3.88 -8.30
CA LEU A 85 -9.48 -4.97 -8.95
C LEU A 85 -8.79 -6.33 -8.77
N ALA A 86 -9.45 -7.24 -8.03
CA ALA A 86 -8.92 -8.58 -7.78
C ALA A 86 -8.81 -9.46 -9.04
N SER A 87 -9.62 -9.20 -10.07
CA SER A 87 -9.51 -9.89 -11.37
C SER A 87 -8.18 -9.59 -12.06
N ASP A 88 -7.74 -8.33 -12.03
CA ASP A 88 -6.46 -7.92 -12.61
C ASP A 88 -5.28 -8.47 -11.78
N ALA A 89 -5.40 -8.47 -10.45
CA ALA A 89 -4.43 -9.14 -9.57
C ALA A 89 -4.26 -10.63 -9.89
N ARG A 90 -5.36 -11.33 -10.22
CA ARG A 90 -5.30 -12.75 -10.61
C ARG A 90 -4.56 -12.94 -11.93
N VAL A 91 -4.77 -12.06 -12.90
CA VAL A 91 -4.05 -12.11 -14.18
C VAL A 91 -2.55 -11.89 -13.96
N LEU A 92 -2.18 -10.88 -13.17
CA LEU A 92 -0.78 -10.58 -12.88
C LEU A 92 -0.12 -11.65 -12.00
N SER A 93 -0.79 -12.15 -10.96
CA SER A 93 -0.25 -13.24 -10.12
C SER A 93 -0.02 -14.52 -10.91
N ASN A 94 -0.94 -14.92 -11.80
CA ASN A 94 -0.74 -16.09 -12.67
C ASN A 94 0.42 -15.88 -13.66
N PHE A 95 0.56 -14.68 -14.21
CA PHE A 95 1.72 -14.32 -15.01
C PHE A 95 3.01 -14.46 -14.20
N MET A 96 3.06 -13.91 -12.99
CA MET A 96 4.24 -14.00 -12.13
C MET A 96 4.58 -15.45 -11.76
N LYS A 97 3.59 -16.27 -11.39
CA LYS A 97 3.79 -17.71 -11.12
C LYS A 97 4.41 -18.43 -12.31
N SER A 98 3.93 -18.15 -13.52
CA SER A 98 4.48 -18.73 -14.75
C SER A 98 5.92 -18.28 -15.00
N GLN A 99 6.24 -17.00 -14.78
CA GLN A 99 7.60 -16.48 -14.93
C GLN A 99 8.58 -17.07 -13.90
N SER A 100 8.16 -17.20 -12.64
CA SER A 100 8.99 -17.77 -11.57
C SER A 100 9.26 -19.26 -11.79
N LEU A 101 8.23 -20.01 -12.20
CA LEU A 101 8.40 -21.41 -12.58
C LEU A 101 9.34 -21.56 -13.78
N SER A 102 9.17 -20.73 -14.81
CA SER A 102 10.04 -20.73 -16.00
C SER A 102 11.50 -20.43 -15.65
N SER A 103 11.75 -19.45 -14.77
CA SER A 103 13.11 -19.15 -14.28
C SER A 103 13.73 -20.35 -13.57
N ARG A 104 12.98 -21.03 -12.69
CA ARG A 104 13.49 -22.22 -12.02
C ARG A 104 13.77 -23.37 -12.96
N LEU A 105 12.88 -23.63 -13.93
CA LEU A 105 13.08 -24.70 -14.90
C LEU A 105 14.26 -24.44 -15.84
N THR A 106 14.49 -23.18 -16.22
CA THR A 106 15.54 -22.81 -17.18
C THR A 106 16.89 -22.64 -16.52
N TYR A 107 16.94 -21.99 -15.35
CA TYR A 107 18.19 -21.57 -14.71
C TYR A 107 18.47 -22.27 -13.36
N GLY A 108 17.54 -23.10 -12.86
CA GLY A 108 17.70 -23.77 -11.58
C GLY A 108 17.69 -22.84 -10.35
N ARG A 109 17.30 -21.57 -10.52
CA ARG A 109 17.31 -20.55 -9.44
C ARG A 109 15.99 -19.80 -9.31
N PRO A 110 15.61 -19.34 -8.10
CA PRO A 110 14.52 -18.40 -7.91
C PRO A 110 14.74 -17.12 -8.72
N ILE A 111 13.65 -16.55 -9.25
CA ILE A 111 13.70 -15.27 -9.97
C ILE A 111 13.96 -14.11 -8.99
N LEU A 112 14.74 -13.12 -9.41
CA LEU A 112 14.97 -11.91 -8.61
C LEU A 112 13.70 -11.06 -8.57
N LEU A 113 13.44 -10.39 -7.44
CA LEU A 113 12.24 -9.57 -7.28
C LEU A 113 12.25 -8.38 -8.24
N SER A 114 13.42 -7.76 -8.46
CA SER A 114 13.61 -6.70 -9.45
C SER A 114 13.31 -7.14 -10.88
N GLU A 115 13.59 -8.41 -11.20
CA GLU A 115 13.39 -8.96 -12.54
C GLU A 115 11.91 -9.25 -12.78
N ILE A 116 11.22 -9.86 -11.81
CA ILE A 116 9.80 -10.15 -11.97
C ILE A 116 8.96 -8.86 -11.99
N THR A 117 9.30 -7.86 -11.18
CA THR A 117 8.59 -6.58 -11.17
C THR A 117 8.79 -5.82 -12.47
N SER A 118 10.00 -5.80 -13.05
CA SER A 118 10.25 -5.26 -14.39
C SER A 118 9.40 -5.95 -15.47
N ARG A 119 9.30 -7.29 -15.45
CA ARG A 119 8.45 -8.03 -16.40
C ARG A 119 6.96 -7.69 -16.25
N VAL A 120 6.51 -7.41 -15.03
CA VAL A 120 5.14 -6.93 -14.76
C VAL A 120 4.94 -5.50 -15.29
N ALA A 121 5.92 -4.62 -15.07
CA ALA A 121 5.92 -3.26 -15.61
C ALA A 121 5.81 -3.24 -17.13
N ASP A 122 6.64 -4.03 -17.83
CA ASP A 122 6.62 -4.14 -19.30
C ASP A 122 5.26 -4.63 -19.83
N ARG A 123 4.69 -5.63 -19.14
CA ARG A 123 3.36 -6.15 -19.47
C ARG A 123 2.27 -5.10 -19.25
N ALA A 124 2.33 -4.35 -18.16
CA ALA A 124 1.41 -3.26 -17.88
C ALA A 124 1.55 -2.14 -18.91
N GLN A 125 2.78 -1.78 -19.26
CA GLN A 125 3.09 -0.73 -20.24
C GLN A 125 2.57 -1.08 -21.64
N THR A 126 2.61 -2.35 -22.01
CA THR A 126 1.99 -2.80 -23.27
C THR A 126 0.48 -2.53 -23.29
N ASN A 127 -0.21 -2.77 -22.16
CA ASN A 127 -1.64 -2.48 -22.03
C ASN A 127 -1.94 -0.98 -21.97
N THR A 128 -0.96 -0.13 -21.64
CA THR A 128 -1.09 1.33 -21.65
C THR A 128 -0.70 1.98 -22.97
N GLN A 129 -0.42 1.21 -24.01
CA GLN A 129 -0.07 1.75 -25.34
C GLN A 129 -0.88 1.10 -26.47
N GLN A 130 -1.37 -0.13 -26.29
CA GLN A 130 -2.15 -0.83 -27.32
C GLN A 130 -3.62 -0.42 -27.32
N TYR A 131 -4.15 -0.15 -28.52
CA TYR A 131 -5.57 0.12 -28.72
C TYR A 131 -6.45 -1.07 -28.31
N GLY A 132 -7.59 -0.78 -27.69
CA GLY A 132 -8.56 -1.80 -27.24
C GLY A 132 -8.18 -2.54 -25.95
N ARG A 133 -7.02 -2.23 -25.36
CA ARG A 133 -6.65 -2.70 -24.02
C ARG A 133 -6.89 -1.60 -22.98
N ARG A 134 -7.05 -2.02 -21.73
CA ARG A 134 -7.16 -1.13 -20.57
C ARG A 134 -5.98 -1.34 -19.62
N PRO A 135 -5.55 -0.30 -18.88
CA PRO A 135 -4.61 -0.45 -17.79
C PRO A 135 -5.14 -1.44 -16.75
N TYR A 136 -4.21 -2.05 -16.03
CA TYR A 136 -4.55 -2.87 -14.87
C TYR A 136 -5.02 -1.94 -13.75
N GLY A 137 -6.26 -2.09 -13.28
CA GLY A 137 -6.82 -1.27 -12.19
C GLY A 137 -6.45 -1.82 -10.81
N VAL A 138 -5.19 -2.21 -10.65
CA VAL A 138 -4.67 -2.82 -9.43
C VAL A 138 -3.29 -2.27 -9.10
N GLY A 139 -3.06 -1.97 -7.83
CA GLY A 139 -1.74 -1.74 -7.26
C GLY A 139 -1.30 -2.99 -6.52
N LEU A 140 -0.02 -3.33 -6.65
CA LEU A 140 0.55 -4.50 -5.99
C LEU A 140 1.69 -4.08 -5.08
N LEU A 141 1.76 -4.66 -3.89
CA LEU A 141 2.99 -4.70 -3.11
C LEU A 141 3.57 -6.10 -3.25
N VAL A 142 4.77 -6.21 -3.81
CA VAL A 142 5.49 -7.47 -3.99
C VAL A 142 6.60 -7.49 -2.96
N ALA A 143 6.58 -8.46 -2.05
CA ALA A 143 7.56 -8.55 -0.99
C ALA A 143 8.07 -9.98 -0.84
N GLY A 144 9.36 -10.10 -0.55
CA GLY A 144 10.03 -11.38 -0.39
C GLY A 144 11.54 -11.21 -0.25
N VAL A 145 12.23 -12.33 -0.18
CA VAL A 145 13.67 -12.38 0.01
C VAL A 145 14.30 -13.13 -1.15
N ASP A 146 15.12 -12.47 -1.96
CA ASP A 146 15.88 -13.12 -3.03
C ASP A 146 17.37 -13.22 -2.68
N ALA A 147 18.19 -13.60 -3.66
CA ALA A 147 19.63 -13.77 -3.48
C ALA A 147 20.37 -12.47 -3.08
N LYS A 148 19.78 -11.29 -3.29
CA LYS A 148 20.33 -9.99 -2.87
C LYS A 148 19.81 -9.53 -1.51
N GLY A 149 18.80 -10.20 -0.97
CA GLY A 149 18.22 -9.91 0.34
C GLY A 149 16.71 -9.66 0.27
N PRO A 150 16.15 -9.10 1.35
CA PRO A 150 14.75 -8.70 1.42
C PRO A 150 14.46 -7.49 0.54
N HIS A 151 13.35 -7.55 -0.21
CA HIS A 151 12.92 -6.47 -1.09
C HIS A 151 11.40 -6.26 -1.01
N LEU A 152 10.98 -5.01 -1.20
CA LEU A 152 9.59 -4.61 -1.37
C LEU A 152 9.47 -3.71 -2.58
N PHE A 153 8.61 -4.10 -3.51
CA PHE A 153 8.31 -3.34 -4.72
C PHE A 153 6.84 -2.93 -4.73
N GLU A 154 6.58 -1.65 -4.96
CA GLU A 154 5.26 -1.15 -5.33
C GLU A 154 5.11 -1.16 -6.85
N PHE A 155 4.03 -1.76 -7.34
CA PHE A 155 3.59 -1.63 -8.73
C PHE A 155 2.35 -0.74 -8.80
N GLN A 156 2.38 0.23 -9.71
CA GLN A 156 1.26 1.13 -9.99
C GLN A 156 0.65 0.87 -11.37
N PRO A 157 -0.67 1.09 -11.55
CA PRO A 157 -1.36 0.98 -12.85
C PRO A 157 -0.73 1.73 -14.02
N SER A 158 0.06 2.77 -13.73
CA SER A 158 0.84 3.53 -14.71
C SER A 158 1.97 2.75 -15.36
N GLY A 159 2.27 1.53 -14.89
CA GLY A 159 3.42 0.74 -15.33
C GLY A 159 4.71 1.08 -14.57
N ILE A 160 4.64 1.94 -13.56
CA ILE A 160 5.78 2.28 -12.70
C ILE A 160 5.94 1.21 -11.62
N THR A 161 7.18 0.76 -11.42
CA THR A 161 7.57 -0.07 -10.28
C THR A 161 8.67 0.62 -9.49
N GLN A 162 8.51 0.70 -8.17
CA GLN A 162 9.45 1.35 -7.26
C GLN A 162 9.83 0.40 -6.13
N GLU A 163 11.13 0.35 -5.83
CA GLU A 163 11.63 -0.34 -4.63
C GLU A 163 11.51 0.59 -3.43
N MET A 164 10.95 0.09 -2.33
CA MET A 164 10.63 0.87 -1.14
C MET A 164 11.04 0.10 0.11
N VAL A 165 11.44 0.78 1.18
CA VAL A 165 11.68 0.15 2.49
C VAL A 165 10.35 -0.19 3.16
N ALA A 166 9.40 0.75 3.08
CA ALA A 166 8.04 0.55 3.55
C ALA A 166 7.07 1.30 2.64
N CYS A 167 5.89 0.72 2.41
CA CYS A 167 4.84 1.37 1.63
C CYS A 167 3.46 0.87 2.05
N GLY A 168 2.48 1.77 2.09
CA GLY A 168 1.06 1.42 2.16
C GLY A 168 0.34 1.79 0.86
N ILE A 169 -0.56 0.94 0.37
CA ILE A 169 -1.44 1.25 -0.77
C ILE A 169 -2.91 0.94 -0.41
N GLY A 170 -3.85 1.48 -1.20
CA GLY A 170 -5.28 1.32 -0.96
C GLY A 170 -5.93 2.47 -0.20
N ALA A 171 -7.15 2.25 0.26
CA ALA A 171 -7.99 3.26 0.91
C ALA A 171 -7.36 3.76 2.21
N ARG A 172 -7.21 5.08 2.35
CA ARG A 172 -6.63 5.73 3.53
C ARG A 172 -5.20 5.27 3.87
N SER A 173 -4.49 4.75 2.88
CA SER A 173 -3.06 4.40 2.98
C SER A 173 -2.15 5.57 3.37
N GLN A 174 -2.59 6.83 3.21
CA GLN A 174 -1.82 7.98 3.64
C GLN A 174 -1.51 7.97 5.14
N MET A 175 -2.45 7.53 5.99
CA MET A 175 -2.21 7.45 7.44
C MET A 175 -1.17 6.39 7.76
N ALA A 176 -1.28 5.21 7.13
CA ALA A 176 -0.27 4.17 7.24
C ALA A 176 1.12 4.68 6.79
N ARG A 177 1.21 5.41 5.67
CA ARG A 177 2.48 6.00 5.20
C ARG A 177 3.08 6.96 6.21
N THR A 178 2.27 7.81 6.83
CA THR A 178 2.73 8.74 7.87
C THR A 178 3.29 8.01 9.10
N TYR A 179 2.67 6.90 9.52
CA TYR A 179 3.27 6.04 10.54
C TYR A 179 4.61 5.45 10.08
N LEU A 180 4.65 4.91 8.88
CA LEU A 180 5.85 4.26 8.33
C LEU A 180 7.01 5.25 8.19
N GLU A 181 6.75 6.47 7.75
CA GLU A 181 7.74 7.55 7.59
C GLU A 181 8.34 7.96 8.95
N ARG A 182 7.54 7.94 10.02
CA ARG A 182 8.02 8.29 11.38
C ARG A 182 8.93 7.23 12.00
N ASN A 183 8.76 5.97 11.62
CA ASN A 183 9.46 4.82 12.24
C ASN A 183 10.46 4.17 11.27
N ILE A 184 10.80 4.84 10.16
CA ILE A 184 11.57 4.23 9.07
C ILE A 184 12.96 3.75 9.49
N ASP A 185 13.59 4.47 10.42
CA ASP A 185 14.93 4.19 10.93
C ASP A 185 14.97 2.91 11.81
N GLU A 186 13.82 2.50 12.37
CA GLU A 186 13.71 1.33 13.23
C GLU A 186 13.62 0.02 12.43
N PHE A 187 13.12 0.08 11.19
CA PHE A 187 12.84 -1.11 10.38
C PHE A 187 14.09 -1.90 10.01
N GLU A 188 15.21 -1.22 9.76
CA GLU A 188 16.44 -1.87 9.29
C GLU A 188 16.99 -2.88 10.31
N GLY A 189 16.91 -2.55 11.62
CA GLY A 189 17.36 -3.39 12.73
C GLY A 189 16.28 -4.27 13.37
N SER A 190 15.03 -4.10 12.96
CA SER A 190 13.89 -4.80 13.56
C SER A 190 13.95 -6.31 13.32
N SER A 191 13.62 -7.06 14.38
CA SER A 191 13.34 -8.49 14.31
C SER A 191 12.06 -8.78 13.51
N ARG A 192 11.85 -10.04 13.14
CA ARG A 192 10.62 -10.52 12.50
C ARG A 192 9.36 -10.05 13.26
N GLU A 193 9.37 -10.22 14.58
CA GLU A 193 8.23 -9.95 15.47
C GLU A 193 7.93 -8.45 15.56
N GLU A 194 8.96 -7.62 15.73
CA GLU A 194 8.82 -6.16 15.74
C GLU A 194 8.31 -5.62 14.41
N LEU A 195 8.82 -6.16 13.29
CA LEU A 195 8.41 -5.75 11.95
C LEU A 195 6.92 -6.04 11.71
N ILE A 196 6.42 -7.20 12.19
CA ILE A 196 5.00 -7.54 12.16
C ILE A 196 4.19 -6.56 13.00
N LYS A 197 4.64 -6.20 14.21
CA LYS A 197 3.97 -5.21 15.06
C LYS A 197 3.88 -3.84 14.39
N HIS A 198 4.96 -3.36 13.77
CA HIS A 198 4.93 -2.11 13.00
C HIS A 198 3.95 -2.18 11.83
N ALA A 199 3.91 -3.30 11.10
CA ALA A 199 2.97 -3.49 10.00
C ALA A 199 1.51 -3.46 10.49
N LEU A 200 1.21 -4.09 11.63
CA LEU A 200 -0.12 -4.08 12.24
C LEU A 200 -0.50 -2.70 12.78
N ARG A 201 0.42 -1.97 13.43
CA ARG A 201 0.21 -0.60 13.91
C ARG A 201 -0.09 0.35 12.74
N ALA A 202 0.71 0.30 11.69
CA ALA A 202 0.49 1.09 10.46
C ALA A 202 -0.87 0.78 9.83
N LEU A 203 -1.25 -0.50 9.81
CA LEU A 203 -2.54 -0.94 9.27
C LEU A 203 -3.71 -0.42 10.13
N ASN A 204 -3.57 -0.45 11.45
CA ASN A 204 -4.58 0.02 12.38
C ASN A 204 -4.82 1.53 12.28
N GLU A 205 -3.78 2.35 12.08
CA GLU A 205 -3.94 3.79 11.85
C GLU A 205 -4.76 4.12 10.59
N SER A 206 -4.74 3.22 9.60
CA SER A 206 -5.51 3.40 8.38
C SER A 206 -6.96 2.90 8.48
N LEU A 207 -7.37 2.28 9.59
CA LEU A 207 -8.74 1.83 9.83
C LEU A 207 -9.67 2.97 10.28
N PRO A 208 -11.00 2.86 10.07
CA PRO A 208 -11.94 3.83 10.63
C PRO A 208 -11.98 3.69 12.16
N GLN A 209 -12.33 4.74 12.89
CA GLN A 209 -12.39 4.70 14.36
C GLN A 209 -13.35 3.63 14.91
N ASP A 210 -14.35 3.21 14.12
CA ASP A 210 -15.34 2.19 14.46
C ASP A 210 -14.90 0.76 14.12
N LYS A 211 -13.69 0.54 13.58
CA LYS A 211 -13.21 -0.81 13.23
C LYS A 211 -11.83 -1.09 13.77
N GLU A 212 -11.70 -2.31 14.26
CA GLU A 212 -10.45 -2.84 14.78
C GLU A 212 -9.94 -3.98 13.90
N LEU A 213 -8.64 -4.28 14.04
CA LEU A 213 -8.05 -5.45 13.43
C LEU A 213 -8.51 -6.69 14.19
N THR A 214 -9.08 -7.64 13.46
CA THR A 214 -9.51 -8.93 13.97
C THR A 214 -8.81 -10.04 13.22
N VAL A 215 -8.85 -11.22 13.83
CA VAL A 215 -8.31 -12.48 13.32
C VAL A 215 -8.86 -12.82 11.92
N ASP A 216 -10.13 -12.46 11.67
CA ASP A 216 -10.82 -12.74 10.40
C ASP A 216 -10.54 -11.71 9.32
N ASN A 217 -10.35 -10.44 9.70
CA ASN A 217 -10.15 -9.35 8.76
C ASN A 217 -8.67 -9.10 8.43
N THR A 218 -7.73 -9.70 9.17
CA THR A 218 -6.29 -9.46 8.98
C THR A 218 -5.64 -10.61 8.20
N SER A 219 -4.64 -10.29 7.40
CA SER A 219 -3.77 -11.27 6.75
C SER A 219 -2.34 -10.78 6.78
N LEU A 220 -1.42 -11.69 7.08
CA LEU A 220 0.01 -11.41 7.16
C LEU A 220 0.78 -12.34 6.23
N GLY A 221 1.68 -11.80 5.43
CA GLY A 221 2.65 -12.55 4.63
C GLY A 221 4.05 -12.23 5.12
N VAL A 222 4.83 -13.24 5.50
CA VAL A 222 6.19 -13.05 6.03
C VAL A 222 7.16 -13.89 5.21
N SER A 223 8.29 -13.29 4.84
CA SER A 223 9.44 -14.00 4.25
C SER A 223 10.70 -13.58 4.98
N GLY A 224 11.63 -14.50 5.17
CA GLY A 224 12.94 -14.24 5.79
C GLY A 224 14.09 -14.81 4.97
N LEU A 225 15.33 -14.50 5.36
CA LEU A 225 16.53 -15.11 4.76
C LEU A 225 16.57 -16.64 4.92
N GLU A 226 16.05 -17.14 6.04
CA GLU A 226 15.99 -18.57 6.37
C GLU A 226 14.56 -19.13 6.35
N GLU A 227 13.58 -18.33 5.92
CA GLU A 227 12.17 -18.68 5.94
C GLU A 227 11.49 -18.38 4.61
N ASN A 228 10.85 -19.41 4.05
CA ASN A 228 10.01 -19.26 2.86
C ASN A 228 8.78 -18.38 3.14
N PHE A 229 8.31 -17.68 2.11
CA PHE A 229 7.12 -16.85 2.19
C PHE A 229 5.93 -17.65 2.70
N THR A 230 5.44 -17.27 3.88
CA THR A 230 4.34 -17.94 4.57
C THR A 230 3.19 -16.94 4.79
N LEU A 231 1.98 -17.38 4.45
CA LEU A 231 0.75 -16.62 4.67
C LEU A 231 0.10 -17.07 5.97
N TYR A 232 -0.06 -16.14 6.90
CA TYR A 232 -0.77 -16.32 8.16
C TYR A 232 -2.17 -15.68 8.07
N GLU A 233 -3.19 -16.47 8.36
CA GLU A 233 -4.59 -16.05 8.42
C GLU A 233 -5.29 -16.76 9.60
N GLY A 234 -6.42 -16.20 10.06
CA GLY A 234 -7.18 -16.82 11.11
C GLY A 234 -6.38 -16.85 12.41
N GLN A 235 -6.57 -17.90 13.22
CA GLN A 235 -6.07 -17.99 14.60
C GLN A 235 -4.55 -17.82 14.73
N GLN A 236 -3.79 -18.04 13.67
CA GLN A 236 -2.34 -17.80 13.64
C GLN A 236 -1.98 -16.31 13.83
N VAL A 237 -2.89 -15.40 13.49
CA VAL A 237 -2.69 -13.96 13.60
C VAL A 237 -3.02 -13.42 15.00
N ALA A 238 -3.77 -14.18 15.80
CA ALA A 238 -4.26 -13.74 17.11
C ALA A 238 -3.12 -13.33 18.05
N GLN A 239 -2.05 -14.13 18.14
CA GLN A 239 -0.91 -13.84 18.99
C GLN A 239 -0.29 -12.46 18.70
N TRP A 240 -0.15 -12.11 17.42
CA TRP A 240 0.41 -10.81 17.04
C TRP A 240 -0.56 -9.66 17.31
N LEU A 241 -1.87 -9.87 17.14
CA LEU A 241 -2.87 -8.85 17.46
C LEU A 241 -2.87 -8.54 18.95
N ASP A 242 -2.94 -9.56 19.80
CA ASP A 242 -2.97 -9.41 21.26
C ASP A 242 -1.69 -8.70 21.74
N THR A 243 -0.53 -9.20 21.33
CA THR A 243 0.78 -8.61 21.72
C THR A 243 0.96 -7.17 21.22
N THR A 244 0.33 -6.79 20.10
CA THR A 244 0.48 -5.44 19.54
C THR A 244 -0.42 -4.42 20.23
N PHE A 245 -1.62 -4.83 20.64
CA PHE A 245 -2.66 -3.92 21.13
C PHE A 245 -2.97 -4.03 22.63
N GLU A 246 -2.53 -5.05 23.35
CA GLU A 246 -2.63 -5.10 24.82
C GLU A 246 -1.62 -4.16 25.51
N ASN A 247 -0.47 -3.89 24.86
CA ASN A 247 0.53 -2.93 25.36
C ASN A 247 0.12 -1.45 25.22
N LYS A 248 -1.06 -1.15 24.69
CA LYS A 248 -1.58 0.23 24.59
C LYS A 248 -1.83 0.89 25.94
N GLY A 249 -1.80 0.13 27.04
CA GLY A 249 -1.90 0.65 28.40
C GLY A 249 -0.70 1.47 28.88
N ASP A 250 0.50 1.26 28.32
CA ASP A 250 1.74 1.91 28.82
C ASP A 250 2.34 2.95 27.84
N ASP A 251 2.08 2.83 26.53
CA ASP A 251 2.72 3.69 25.52
C ASP A 251 1.98 5.05 25.30
N ASP A 252 0.69 5.15 25.62
CA ASP A 252 -0.11 6.38 25.43
C ASP A 252 0.12 7.44 26.53
N GLU A 253 0.81 7.09 27.63
CA GLU A 253 1.16 8.06 28.70
C GLU A 253 2.47 8.83 28.42
N ALA A 254 3.29 8.36 27.47
CA ALA A 254 4.56 9.01 27.10
C ALA A 254 4.44 10.08 25.99
N ALA A 255 3.25 10.24 25.39
CA ALA A 255 3.02 11.20 24.30
C ALA A 255 1.79 12.10 24.54
N ALA A 256 1.60 12.57 25.77
CA ALA A 256 0.75 13.74 26.01
C ALA A 256 1.56 15.02 25.68
N PRO A 257 1.12 15.89 24.75
CA PRO A 257 1.75 17.19 24.58
C PRO A 257 1.47 18.04 25.82
N ALA A 258 2.54 18.42 26.52
CA ALA A 258 2.50 19.39 27.61
C ALA A 258 1.91 20.71 27.11
N ALA A 259 0.64 20.95 27.43
CA ALA A 259 -0.01 22.23 27.22
C ALA A 259 0.23 23.14 28.44
N ALA A 260 0.58 24.39 28.11
CA ALA A 260 0.59 25.62 28.92
C ALA A 260 1.76 25.84 29.89
N ALA A 261 2.63 26.80 29.52
CA ALA A 261 2.73 28.09 30.20
C ALA A 261 4.04 28.80 29.79
N ASP A 262 3.98 29.83 28.96
CA ASP A 262 4.46 31.15 29.38
C ASP A 262 4.01 32.22 28.36
N ALA A 263 3.25 33.19 28.85
CA ALA A 263 2.97 34.45 28.19
C ALA A 263 3.14 35.52 29.26
N PRO A 264 4.03 36.51 29.10
CA PRO A 264 4.03 37.65 29.98
C PRO A 264 3.20 38.79 29.37
N ALA A 265 2.20 39.22 30.13
CA ALA A 265 1.46 40.44 29.92
C ALA A 265 2.21 41.65 30.50
N GLN A 266 2.30 42.70 29.67
CA GLN A 266 2.26 44.16 29.92
C GLN A 266 2.72 44.77 31.26
N GLN A 267 3.53 45.84 31.12
CA GLN A 267 3.40 47.17 31.76
C GLN A 267 4.59 48.03 31.29
N GLU A 268 4.61 49.36 31.16
CA GLU A 268 3.70 50.50 31.21
C GLU A 268 4.57 51.69 30.74
N GLY A 269 4.03 52.73 30.10
CA GLY A 269 4.83 53.90 29.71
C GLY A 269 3.99 55.04 29.15
N ALA A 270 3.56 55.94 30.04
CA ALA A 270 2.85 57.18 29.74
C ALA A 270 3.83 58.35 29.44
N GLY A 271 3.36 59.33 28.66
CA GLY A 271 4.05 60.59 28.32
C GLY A 271 4.82 60.48 26.99
N GLU A 272 4.76 61.38 26.03
CA GLU A 272 4.57 62.82 26.09
C GLU A 272 4.27 63.33 24.67
N SER A 273 3.33 64.27 24.56
CA SER A 273 3.02 65.04 23.35
C SER A 273 4.16 65.98 22.99
N MET A 274 4.62 65.98 21.73
CA MET A 274 5.43 67.07 21.20
C MET A 274 5.05 67.36 19.74
N GLU A 275 4.37 68.49 19.53
CA GLU A 275 4.38 69.25 18.28
C GLU A 275 5.80 69.73 18.00
N VAL A 276 6.30 69.62 16.76
CA VAL A 276 7.05 70.69 16.08
C VAL A 276 6.92 70.55 14.55
N ASP A 277 6.61 71.67 13.92
CA ASP A 277 6.60 72.02 12.49
C ASP A 277 7.73 71.45 11.62
N SER A 278 7.40 71.08 10.37
CA SER A 278 7.82 71.76 9.12
C SER A 278 7.32 71.00 7.88
#